data_AF-A0A915EBG8-F1
#
_entry.id   AF-A0A915EBG8-F1
#
_cell.length_a   1.000
_cell.length_b   1.000
_cell.length_c   1.000
_cell.angle_alpha   90.00
_cell.angle_beta   90.00
_cell.angle_gamma   90.00
#
_symmetry.space_group_name_H-M   'P 1'
#
loop_
_entity.id
_entity.type
_entity.pdbx_description
1 polymer ?
#
loop_
_entity_poly.entity_id
_entity_poly.type
_entity_poly.pdbx_seq_one_letter_code
_entity_poly.pdbx_strand_id
1 'polypeptide(L)'
;MKKKPTMSWLAAEKPGPPSDLQKRFRRPILPCLFCQGKHYSVRCNLGFQDRKDILLKQGRCPRCLKKDHQAQDCTVTCATCLSDHHRLICKRFLHPNNPNLAPIIAEFLLWLSSLYVLEFFFSEMP
;
A
#
# COMPACT_ATOMS: atom_id res chain seq x y z
N MET A 1 -15.91 55.57 49.65
CA MET A 1 -15.41 55.29 48.28
C MET A 1 -14.89 53.85 48.23
N LYS A 2 -15.63 52.93 47.61
CA LYS A 2 -15.20 51.52 47.44
C LYS A 2 -14.43 51.42 46.13
N LYS A 3 -13.10 51.16 46.17
CA LYS A 3 -12.31 50.92 44.97
C LYS A 3 -12.71 49.56 44.40
N LYS A 4 -13.16 49.53 43.14
CA LYS A 4 -13.52 48.29 42.43
C LYS A 4 -12.24 47.47 42.18
N PRO A 5 -12.26 46.14 42.34
CA PRO A 5 -11.12 45.32 41.93
C PRO A 5 -11.05 45.32 40.40
N THR A 6 -9.89 45.70 39.87
CA THR A 6 -9.62 45.75 38.44
C THR A 6 -9.42 44.34 37.91
N MET A 7 -10.31 43.87 37.04
CA MET A 7 -10.16 42.63 36.29
C MET A 7 -9.00 42.78 35.29
N SER A 8 -7.81 42.30 35.66
CA SER A 8 -6.64 42.20 34.80
C SER A 8 -6.82 41.07 33.77
N TRP A 9 -7.30 41.43 32.58
CA TRP A 9 -7.57 40.55 31.44
C TRP A 9 -6.35 40.29 30.53
N LEU A 10 -5.13 40.15 31.07
CA LEU A 10 -3.95 40.00 30.21
C LEU A 10 -2.93 39.02 30.76
N ALA A 11 -3.08 37.76 30.37
CA ALA A 11 -2.02 37.00 29.69
C ALA A 11 -2.59 35.64 29.28
N ALA A 12 -3.19 35.57 28.09
CA ALA A 12 -3.37 34.28 27.44
C ALA A 12 -1.96 33.74 27.12
N GLU A 13 -1.53 32.72 27.85
CA GLU A 13 -0.30 31.99 27.56
C GLU A 13 -0.38 31.50 26.11
N LYS A 14 0.56 31.95 25.26
CA LYS A 14 0.59 31.50 23.87
C LYS A 14 0.78 29.98 23.87
N PRO A 15 -0.03 29.20 23.11
CA PRO A 15 0.21 27.77 22.99
C PRO A 15 1.63 27.55 22.50
N GLY A 16 2.39 26.75 23.25
CA GLY A 16 3.80 26.46 22.96
C GLY A 16 3.98 25.87 21.55
N PRO A 17 5.21 25.89 21.02
CA PRO A 17 5.49 25.31 19.71
C PRO A 17 5.03 23.84 19.66
N PRO A 18 4.41 23.39 18.55
CA PRO A 18 4.01 21.99 18.41
C PRO A 18 5.21 21.08 18.64
N SER A 19 5.04 20.08 19.50
CA SER A 19 6.07 19.07 19.74
C SER A 19 6.49 18.42 18.41
N ASP A 20 7.74 17.98 18.30
CA ASP A 20 8.24 17.39 17.05
C ASP A 20 7.48 16.11 16.63
N LEU A 21 6.79 15.48 17.58
CA LEU A 21 5.83 14.40 17.30
C LEU A 21 4.59 14.93 16.55
N GLN A 22 3.99 16.04 16.98
CA GLN A 22 2.85 16.66 16.27
C GLN A 22 3.22 17.10 14.85
N LYS A 23 4.47 17.53 14.61
CA LYS A 23 4.96 17.83 13.26
C LYS A 23 5.04 16.59 12.37
N ARG A 24 5.35 15.41 12.91
CA ARG A 24 5.43 14.15 12.13
C ARG A 24 4.06 13.69 11.62
N PHE A 25 2.98 13.93 12.37
CA PHE A 25 1.61 13.56 11.98
C PHE A 25 1.00 14.48 10.92
N ARG A 26 1.59 15.66 10.65
CA ARG A 26 1.12 16.56 9.58
C ARG A 26 1.78 16.30 8.23
N ARG A 27 2.63 15.28 8.09
CA ARG A 27 3.20 14.94 6.79
C ARG A 27 2.08 14.44 5.87
N PRO A 28 1.82 15.09 4.74
CA PRO A 28 0.79 14.62 3.82
C PRO A 28 1.12 13.19 3.40
N ILE A 29 0.13 12.31 3.49
CA ILE A 29 0.26 10.93 2.99
C ILE A 29 0.51 11.04 1.49
N LEU A 30 1.73 10.75 1.06
CA LEU A 30 2.05 10.70 -0.37
C LEU A 30 1.16 9.66 -1.05
N PRO A 31 0.66 9.95 -2.27
CA PRO A 31 -0.12 8.98 -3.02
C PRO A 31 0.72 7.73 -3.29
N CYS A 32 0.06 6.58 -3.31
CA CYS A 32 0.71 5.30 -3.56
C CYS A 32 1.45 5.33 -4.90
N LEU A 33 2.71 4.89 -4.91
CA LEU A 33 3.54 4.92 -6.12
C LEU A 33 3.01 4.01 -7.24
N PHE A 34 2.22 3.00 -6.89
CA PHE A 34 1.68 2.02 -7.83
C PHE A 34 0.30 2.41 -8.37
N CYS A 35 -0.68 2.64 -7.48
CA CYS A 35 -2.08 2.90 -7.88
C CYS A 35 -2.57 4.32 -7.57
N GLN A 36 -1.69 5.22 -7.11
CA GLN A 36 -2.00 6.62 -6.77
C GLN A 36 -3.05 6.81 -5.67
N GLY A 37 -3.47 5.74 -4.98
CA GLY A 37 -4.41 5.79 -3.87
C GLY A 37 -3.83 6.42 -2.60
N LYS A 38 -4.72 6.77 -1.66
CA LYS A 38 -4.38 7.38 -0.36
C LYS A 38 -3.87 6.35 0.66
N HIS A 39 -2.76 5.68 0.37
CA HIS A 39 -2.12 4.72 1.27
C HIS A 39 -0.61 4.61 1.02
N TYR A 40 0.12 4.13 2.03
CA TYR A 40 1.53 3.78 1.89
C TYR A 40 1.74 2.65 0.88
N SER A 41 2.71 2.78 -0.01
CA SER A 41 2.97 1.80 -1.08
C SER A 41 3.27 0.37 -0.58
N VAL A 42 3.72 0.24 0.66
CA VAL A 42 3.89 -1.06 1.35
C VAL A 42 2.55 -1.81 1.44
N ARG A 43 1.44 -1.11 1.70
CA ARG A 43 0.09 -1.67 1.89
C ARG A 43 -0.72 -1.76 0.60
N CYS A 44 -0.11 -1.52 -0.56
CA CYS A 44 -0.82 -1.62 -1.84
C CYS A 44 -1.24 -3.07 -2.09
N ASN A 45 -2.45 -3.30 -2.60
CA ASN A 45 -2.94 -4.66 -2.85
C ASN A 45 -2.39 -5.30 -4.14
N LEU A 46 -1.63 -4.55 -4.94
CA LEU A 46 -1.11 -5.03 -6.22
C LEU A 46 -0.06 -6.12 -6.05
N GLY A 47 -0.08 -7.10 -6.97
CA GLY A 47 0.86 -8.20 -7.02
C GLY A 47 2.28 -7.73 -7.38
N PHE A 48 3.27 -8.59 -7.15
CA PHE A 48 4.67 -8.24 -7.40
C PHE A 48 4.95 -7.96 -8.88
N GLN A 49 4.29 -8.67 -9.80
CA GLN A 49 4.41 -8.44 -11.24
C GLN A 49 3.77 -7.09 -11.63
N ASP A 50 2.53 -6.83 -11.22
CA ASP A 50 1.84 -5.56 -11.53
C ASP A 50 2.64 -4.35 -11.04
N ARG A 51 3.19 -4.44 -9.82
CA ARG A 51 4.04 -3.38 -9.27
C ARG A 51 5.30 -3.17 -10.12
N LYS A 52 5.93 -4.25 -10.59
CA LYS A 52 7.12 -4.17 -11.47
C LYS A 52 6.75 -3.52 -12.80
N ASP A 53 5.64 -3.92 -13.41
CA ASP A 53 5.20 -3.37 -14.69
C ASP A 53 4.84 -1.89 -14.59
N ILE A 54 4.20 -1.48 -13.49
CA ILE A 54 3.91 -0.06 -13.24
C ILE A 54 5.21 0.75 -13.09
N LEU A 55 6.22 0.22 -12.40
CA LEU A 55 7.52 0.90 -12.28
C LEU A 55 8.19 1.08 -13.64
N LEU A 56 8.17 0.05 -14.48
CA LEU A 56 8.70 0.11 -15.84
C LEU A 56 7.93 1.13 -16.69
N LYS A 57 6.60 1.11 -16.65
CA LYS A 57 5.73 2.10 -17.32
C LYS A 57 5.98 3.53 -16.85
N GLN A 58 6.32 3.72 -15.57
CA GLN A 58 6.66 5.03 -15.01
C GLN A 58 8.10 5.48 -15.30
N GLY A 59 8.91 4.65 -15.96
CA GLY A 59 10.34 4.91 -16.20
C GLY A 59 11.16 4.93 -14.90
N ARG A 60 10.74 4.17 -13.88
CA ARG A 60 11.44 4.05 -12.60
C ARG A 60 12.29 2.79 -12.57
N CYS A 61 13.47 2.90 -12.00
CA CYS A 61 14.34 1.77 -11.73
C CYS A 61 13.62 0.77 -10.78
N PRO A 62 13.46 -0.51 -11.17
CA PRO A 62 12.79 -1.50 -10.34
C PRO A 62 13.61 -1.88 -9.09
N ARG A 63 14.90 -1.52 -9.04
CA ARG A 63 15.79 -1.80 -7.91
C ARG A 63 15.72 -0.72 -6.81
N CYS A 64 15.56 0.55 -7.16
CA CYS A 64 15.62 1.68 -6.21
C CYS A 64 14.44 2.66 -6.27
N LEU A 65 13.52 2.49 -7.22
CA LEU A 65 12.32 3.33 -7.45
C LEU A 65 12.58 4.77 -7.92
N LYS A 66 13.85 5.13 -8.17
CA LYS A 66 14.26 6.44 -8.72
C LYS A 66 14.16 6.46 -10.25
N LYS A 67 14.17 7.66 -10.83
CA LYS A 67 14.15 7.89 -12.29
C LYS A 67 15.52 8.29 -12.86
N ASP A 68 16.54 8.36 -12.01
CA ASP A 68 17.83 8.99 -12.35
C ASP A 68 18.76 8.09 -13.16
N HIS A 69 18.46 6.79 -13.26
CA HIS A 69 19.31 5.81 -13.93
C HIS A 69 18.50 4.62 -14.45
N GLN A 70 19.10 3.86 -15.38
CA GLN A 70 18.53 2.62 -15.86
C GLN A 70 18.67 1.50 -14.85
N ALA A 71 17.84 0.47 -14.99
CA ALA A 71 17.90 -0.69 -14.11
C ALA A 71 19.32 -1.23 -14.04
N GLN A 72 20.03 -1.40 -15.16
CA GLN A 72 21.36 -2.04 -15.31
C GLN A 72 22.47 -1.35 -14.51
N ASP A 73 22.45 -0.01 -14.40
CA ASP A 73 23.45 0.77 -13.68
C ASP A 73 23.20 0.84 -12.16
N CYS A 74 22.09 0.25 -11.70
CA CYS A 74 21.77 0.23 -10.28
C CYS A 74 22.56 -0.87 -9.55
N THR A 75 23.24 -0.52 -8.46
CA THR A 75 23.94 -1.48 -7.60
C THR A 75 23.09 -1.97 -6.40
N VAL A 76 21.86 -1.46 -6.28
CA VAL A 76 20.97 -1.78 -5.15
C VAL A 76 20.38 -3.17 -5.33
N THR A 77 20.55 -4.00 -4.32
CA THR A 77 19.98 -5.36 -4.25
C THR A 77 18.90 -5.44 -3.17
N CYS A 78 18.03 -6.44 -3.30
CA CYS A 78 16.95 -6.67 -2.34
C CYS A 78 17.52 -7.12 -0.99
N ALA A 79 17.25 -6.37 0.08
CA ALA A 79 17.66 -6.78 1.43
C ALA A 79 17.02 -8.10 1.93
N THR A 80 15.93 -8.58 1.29
CA THR A 80 15.23 -9.81 1.70
C THR A 80 15.76 -11.07 1.01
N CYS A 81 16.19 -10.97 -0.25
CA CYS A 81 16.57 -12.14 -1.05
C CYS A 81 17.80 -11.93 -1.94
N LEU A 82 18.50 -10.80 -1.76
CA LEU A 82 19.79 -10.49 -2.37
C LEU A 82 19.82 -10.47 -3.90
N SER A 83 18.66 -10.38 -4.56
CA SER A 83 18.56 -10.27 -6.02
C SER A 83 18.17 -8.87 -6.48
N ASP A 84 18.23 -8.66 -7.80
CA ASP A 84 18.14 -7.35 -8.46
C ASP A 84 16.73 -6.76 -8.50
N HIS A 85 16.19 -6.41 -7.33
CA HIS A 85 14.90 -5.74 -7.22
C HIS A 85 14.71 -5.01 -5.90
N HIS A 86 13.78 -4.07 -5.87
CA HIS A 86 13.41 -3.36 -4.64
C HIS A 86 12.55 -4.24 -3.73
N ARG A 87 12.66 -4.08 -2.39
CA ARG A 87 11.88 -4.84 -1.40
C ARG A 87 10.36 -4.85 -1.66
N LEU A 88 9.82 -3.74 -2.19
CA LEU A 88 8.39 -3.60 -2.50
C LEU A 88 7.89 -4.46 -3.69
N ILE A 89 8.79 -5.03 -4.48
CA ILE A 89 8.47 -5.96 -5.58
C ILE A 89 9.04 -7.36 -5.32
N CYS A 90 9.48 -7.63 -4.09
CA CYS A 90 10.01 -8.94 -3.70
C CYS A 90 8.87 -9.93 -3.47
N LYS A 91 8.89 -11.06 -4.18
CA LYS A 91 7.93 -12.16 -3.99
C LYS A 91 7.90 -12.66 -2.54
N ARG A 92 9.07 -12.75 -1.89
CA ARG A 92 9.19 -13.18 -0.48
C ARG A 92 8.66 -12.15 0.53
N PHE A 93 8.59 -10.87 0.15
CA PHE A 93 8.05 -9.81 1.00
C PHE A 93 6.53 -9.68 0.87
N LEU A 94 5.97 -10.06 -0.28
CA LEU A 94 4.54 -9.93 -0.57
C LEU A 94 3.71 -11.20 -0.26
N HIS A 95 4.36 -12.32 0.07
CA HIS A 95 3.72 -13.48 0.71
C HIS A 95 4.03 -13.45 2.21
N PRO A 96 3.05 -13.56 3.13
CA PRO A 96 2.24 -14.77 3.25
C PRO A 96 0.76 -14.60 3.72
N ASN A 97 0.07 -13.48 3.43
CA ASN A 97 -1.38 -13.37 3.68
C ASN A 97 -1.98 -12.27 2.80
N ASN A 98 -2.23 -12.59 1.52
CA ASN A 98 -3.05 -11.73 0.67
C ASN A 98 -4.52 -12.22 0.76
N PRO A 99 -5.40 -11.58 1.56
CA PRO A 99 -6.81 -11.97 1.65
C PRO A 99 -7.57 -11.77 0.32
N ASN A 100 -6.96 -11.12 -0.69
CA ASN A 100 -7.58 -10.87 -1.98
C ASN A 100 -7.29 -11.94 -3.05
N LEU A 101 -6.66 -13.07 -2.71
CA LEU A 101 -6.63 -14.26 -3.58
C LEU A 101 -7.85 -15.18 -3.38
N ALA A 102 -8.54 -15.06 -2.24
CA ALA A 102 -9.75 -15.80 -1.93
C ALA A 102 -10.91 -15.64 -2.96
N PRO A 103 -11.22 -14.44 -3.50
CA PRO A 103 -12.38 -14.30 -4.37
C PRO A 103 -12.22 -14.97 -5.74
N ILE A 104 -10.98 -15.10 -6.27
CA ILE A 104 -10.74 -15.69 -7.59
C ILE A 104 -10.92 -17.23 -7.53
N ILE A 105 -10.51 -17.87 -6.44
CA ILE A 105 -10.67 -19.32 -6.26
C ILE A 105 -12.14 -19.66 -5.96
N ALA A 106 -12.85 -18.80 -5.22
CA ALA A 106 -14.27 -19.01 -4.90
C ALA A 106 -15.17 -19.02 -6.15
N GLU A 107 -14.96 -18.11 -7.11
CA GLU A 107 -15.73 -18.10 -8.36
C GLU A 107 -15.49 -19.35 -9.21
N PHE A 108 -14.26 -19.86 -9.26
CA PHE A 108 -13.93 -21.06 -10.03
C PHE A 108 -14.55 -22.34 -9.41
N LEU A 109 -14.55 -22.44 -8.08
CA LEU A 109 -15.17 -23.56 -7.37
C LEU A 109 -16.71 -23.55 -7.46
N LEU A 110 -17.33 -22.37 -7.45
CA LEU A 110 -18.77 -22.24 -7.67
C LEU A 110 -19.15 -22.65 -9.11
N TRP A 111 -18.37 -22.23 -10.11
CA TRP A 111 -18.61 -22.62 -11.51
C TRP A 111 -18.47 -24.14 -11.73
N LEU A 112 -17.45 -24.77 -11.15
CA LEU A 112 -17.28 -26.23 -11.21
C LEU A 112 -18.42 -26.98 -10.51
N SER A 113 -18.95 -26.44 -9.40
CA SER A 113 -20.12 -27.03 -8.74
C SER A 113 -21.40 -26.92 -9.59
N SER A 114 -21.57 -25.83 -10.34
CA SER A 114 -22.71 -25.67 -11.26
C SER A 114 -22.64 -26.62 -12.46
N LEU A 115 -21.43 -26.93 -12.96
CA LEU A 115 -21.24 -27.95 -14.00
C LEU A 115 -21.53 -29.36 -13.50
N TYR A 116 -21.10 -29.69 -12.27
CA TYR A 116 -21.37 -31.00 -11.67
C TYR A 116 -22.88 -31.28 -11.50
N VAL A 117 -23.67 -30.27 -11.13
CA VAL A 117 -25.13 -30.41 -11.01
C VAL A 117 -25.81 -30.62 -12.37
N LEU A 118 -25.28 -30.03 -13.45
CA LEU A 118 -25.81 -30.24 -14.80
C LEU A 118 -25.46 -31.61 -15.38
N GLU A 119 -24.24 -32.11 -15.16
CA GLU A 119 -23.88 -33.47 -15.61
C GLU A 119 -24.67 -34.56 -14.86
N PHE A 120 -24.94 -34.34 -13.56
CA PHE A 120 -25.77 -35.26 -12.78
C PHE A 120 -27.22 -35.32 -13.28
N PHE A 121 -27.80 -34.17 -13.67
CA PHE A 121 -29.18 -34.10 -14.17
C PHE A 121 -29.38 -34.79 -15.54
N PHE A 122 -28.37 -34.82 -16.40
CA PHE A 122 -28.44 -35.51 -17.69
C PHE A 122 -28.22 -37.03 -17.60
N SER A 123 -27.63 -37.53 -16.50
CA SER A 123 -27.40 -38.97 -16.30
C SER A 123 -28.58 -39.72 -15.68
N GLU A 124 -29.64 -39.03 -15.24
CA GLU A 124 -30.82 -39.60 -14.58
C GLU A 124 -32.11 -39.53 -15.42
N MET A 125 -32.06 -39.04 -16.66
CA MET A 125 -33.22 -39.13 -17.57
C MET A 125 -33.18 -40.46 -18.36
N PRO A 126 -34.16 -41.37 -18.17
CA PRO A 126 -34.30 -42.60 -18.96
C PRO A 126 -34.79 -42.33 -20.39
#